data_AF-A0A932NTR5-F1
#
_entry.id   AF-A0A932NTR5-F1
#
_cell.length_a   1.000
_cell.length_b   1.000
_cell.length_c   1.000
_cell.angle_alpha   90.00
_cell.angle_beta   90.00
_cell.angle_gamma   90.00
#
_symmetry.space_group_name_H-M   'P 1'
#
loop_
_entity.id
_entity.type
_entity.pdbx_description
1 polymer ?
#
loop_
_entity_poly.entity_id
_entity_poly.type
_entity_poly.pdbx_seq_one_letter_code
_entity_poly.pdbx_strand_id
1 'polypeptide(L)' 'MPREEYCYSCGSEVERYEFTECKACHEYFCEDCVNEEELCDQCNEAAPKQEGV' A
#
# COMPACT_ATOMS: atom_id res chain seq x y z
N MET A 1 24.74 -2.70 -4.17
CA MET A 1 23.60 -2.81 -5.10
C MET A 1 22.37 -2.46 -4.27
N PRO A 2 21.65 -1.37 -4.59
CA PRO A 2 20.33 -1.18 -4.00
C PRO A 2 19.47 -2.41 -4.35
N ARG A 3 18.72 -2.92 -3.38
CA ARG A 3 17.76 -4.00 -3.61
C ARG A 3 16.46 -3.30 -3.97
N GLU A 4 16.24 -3.13 -5.27
CA GLU A 4 14.96 -2.69 -5.82
C GLU A 4 13.93 -3.80 -5.53
N GLU A 5 12.76 -3.42 -5.03
CA GLU A 5 11.64 -4.34 -4.75
C GLU A 5 10.43 -3.93 -5.60
N TYR A 6 9.53 -4.87 -5.88
CA TYR A 6 8.35 -4.61 -6.69
C TYR A 6 7.14 -4.44 -5.78
N CYS A 7 6.36 -3.39 -6.04
CA CYS A 7 5.10 -3.19 -5.33
C CYS A 7 4.09 -4.27 -5.71
N TYR A 8 3.51 -4.93 -4.69
CA TYR A 8 2.52 -5.98 -4.91
C TYR A 8 1.19 -5.50 -5.49
N SER A 9 0.87 -4.21 -5.30
CA SER A 9 -0.40 -3.63 -5.78
C SER A 9 -0.31 -3.21 -7.25
N CYS A 10 0.68 -2.37 -7.59
CA CYS A 10 0.81 -1.80 -8.93
C CYS A 10 1.85 -2.48 -9.83
N GLY A 11 2.72 -3.33 -9.28
CA GLY A 11 3.81 -3.99 -10.02
C GLY A 11 4.97 -3.06 -10.39
N SER A 12 4.95 -1.80 -9.95
CA SER A 12 6.05 -0.86 -10.18
C SER A 12 7.29 -1.25 -9.39
N GLU A 13 8.46 -1.01 -9.99
CA GLU A 13 9.76 -1.11 -9.32
C GLU A 13 9.96 0.11 -8.44
N VAL A 14 10.23 -0.10 -7.16
CA VAL A 14 10.32 0.94 -6.14
C VAL A 14 11.54 0.67 -5.26
N GLU A 15 12.19 1.70 -4.76
CA GLU A 15 13.31 1.49 -3.85
C GLU A 15 12.81 1.04 -2.47
N ARG A 16 13.53 0.12 -1.84
CA ARG A 16 13.13 -0.48 -0.54
C ARG A 16 12.78 0.54 0.56
N TYR A 17 13.37 1.73 0.53
CA TYR A 17 13.14 2.77 1.54
C TYR A 17 11.86 3.59 1.28
N GLU A 18 11.27 3.48 0.09
CA GLU A 18 10.01 4.13 -0.31
C GLU A 18 8.80 3.22 -0.09
N PHE A 19 9.02 2.00 0.43
CA PHE A 19 7.93 1.11 0.81
C PHE A 19 7.31 1.56 2.14
N THR A 20 5.99 1.60 2.15
CA THR A 20 5.17 1.84 3.35
C THR A 20 4.45 0.55 3.74
N GLU A 21 4.45 0.24 5.03
CA GLU A 21 3.76 -0.93 5.58
C GLU A 21 2.25 -0.64 5.70
N CYS A 22 1.42 -1.50 5.14
CA CYS A 22 -0.02 -1.42 5.32
C CYS A 22 -0.42 -1.88 6.73
N LYS A 23 -1.06 -1.03 7.52
CA LYS A 23 -1.51 -1.36 8.89
C LYS A 23 -2.58 -2.45 8.97
N ALA A 24 -3.28 -2.72 7.87
CA ALA A 24 -4.36 -3.71 7.84
C ALA A 24 -3.86 -5.12 7.50
N CYS A 25 -3.03 -5.26 6.46
CA CYS A 25 -2.51 -6.56 6.03
C CYS A 25 -1.04 -6.81 6.41
N HIS A 26 -0.34 -5.82 6.96
CA HIS A 26 1.09 -5.86 7.30
C HIS A 26 2.00 -6.20 6.12
N GLU A 27 1.57 -5.90 4.90
CA GLU A 27 2.39 -6.03 3.69
C GLU A 27 2.98 -4.69 3.27
N TYR A 28 4.09 -4.74 2.53
CA TYR A 28 4.83 -3.56 2.08
C TYR A 28 4.40 -3.16 0.66
N PHE A 29 4.04 -1.89 0.49
CA PHE A 29 3.60 -1.33 -0.79
C PHE A 29 4.27 0.00 -1.09
N CYS A 30 4.17 0.43 -2.35
CA CYS A 30 4.64 1.73 -2.81
C CYS A 30 3.90 2.88 -2.10
N GLU A 31 4.54 4.04 -1.92
CA GLU A 31 3.87 5.23 -1.36
C GLU A 31 2.61 5.64 -2.13
N ASP A 32 2.58 5.44 -3.44
CA ASP A 32 1.43 5.74 -4.31
C ASP A 32 0.27 4.76 -4.08
N CYS A 33 0.56 3.59 -3.52
CA CYS A 33 -0.35 2.47 -3.31
C CYS A 33 -0.91 2.42 -1.89
N VAL A 34 -0.43 3.31 -1.02
CA VAL A 34 -0.75 3.41 0.39
C VAL A 34 -1.30 4.81 0.65
N ASN A 35 -2.47 4.89 1.28
CA ASN A 35 -3.07 6.18 1.58
C ASN A 35 -2.42 6.84 2.82
N GLU A 36 -2.90 8.04 3.17
CA GLU A 36 -2.44 8.79 4.36
C GLU A 36 -2.67 8.04 5.69
N GLU A 37 -3.55 7.04 5.71
CA GLU A 37 -3.82 6.19 6.88
C GLU A 37 -2.92 4.94 6.94
N GLU A 38 -1.92 4.85 6.08
CA GLU A 38 -1.04 3.69 5.94
C GLU A 38 -1.83 2.42 5.57
N LEU A 39 -2.85 2.55 4.71
CA LEU A 39 -3.65 1.44 4.19
C LEU A 39 -3.43 1.29 2.68
N CYS A 40 -3.16 0.07 2.24
CA CYS A 40 -3.07 -0.23 0.81
C CYS A 40 -4.45 -0.11 0.14
N ASP A 41 -4.48 0.11 -1.18
CA ASP A 41 -5.72 0.27 -1.96
C ASP A 41 -6.75 -0.83 -1.66
N GLN A 42 -6.34 -2.11 -1.63
CA GLN A 42 -7.25 -3.22 -1.32
C GLN A 42 -7.87 -3.11 0.08
N CYS A 43 -7.09 -2.73 1.09
CA CYS A 43 -7.59 -2.56 2.46
C CYS A 43 -8.42 -1.29 2.61
N ASN A 44 -8.07 -0.23 1.89
CA ASN A 44 -8.81 1.03 1.85
C ASN A 44 -10.16 0.87 1.15
N GLU A 45 -10.25 0.10 0.06
CA GLU A 45 -11.50 -0.25 -0.61
C GLU A 45 -12.35 -1.24 0.20
N ALA A 46 -11.71 -2.15 0.93
CA ALA A 46 -12.40 -3.09 1.82
C ALA A 46 -12.89 -2.45 3.13
N ALA A 47 -12.32 -1.31 3.53
CA ALA A 47 -12.87 -0.53 4.62
C ALA A 47 -14.29 -0.12 4.21
N PRO A 48 -15.32 -0.42 5.02
CA PRO A 48 -16.67 -0.04 4.70
C PRO A 48 -16.72 1.48 4.66
N LYS A 49 -16.63 2.05 3.45
CA LYS A 49 -17.13 3.39 3.18
C LYS A 49 -18.54 3.32 3.73
N GLN A 50 -18.79 4.03 4.83
CA GLN A 50 -20.12 4.13 5.40
C GLN A 50 -20.98 4.81 4.34
N GLU A 51 -21.49 4.02 3.39
CA GLU A 51 -22.48 4.44 2.43
C GLU A 51 -23.75 4.57 3.26
N GLY A 52 -23.97 5.78 3.75
CA GLY A 52 -25.12 6.12 4.56
C GLY A 52 -26.40 5.82 3.79
N VAL A 53 -27.21 4.92 4.36
CA VAL A 53 -28.65 4.83 4.15
C VAL A 53 -29.30 4.63 5.52
#